data_AF-A0A3S2BZY2-F1
#
_entry.id   AF-A0A3S2BZY2-F1
#
_cell.length_a   1.000
_cell.length_b   1.000
_cell.length_c   1.000
_cell.angle_alpha   90.00
_cell.angle_beta   90.00
_cell.angle_gamma   90.00
#
_symmetry.space_group_name_H-M   'P 1'
#
loop_
_entity.id
_entity.type
_entity.pdbx_description
1 polymer ?
#
loop_
_entity_poly.entity_id
_entity_poly.type
_entity_poly.pdbx_seq_one_letter_code
_entity_poly.pdbx_strand_id
1 'polypeptide(L)'
;FVLPSDFDTAGLDGSQPAAFIATPMLKVVEPMLPGPPVVTRLLQALGRFPAKGCYLYGGKWMAEPVFPKGMMTNGLLGLSSNQQFMGLPADATARPGDYAFLRPTQSEAVLQQFGSIAVFSGGRIVDRWPALPMA
;
A
#
# COMPACT_ATOMS: atom_id res chain seq x y z
N PHE A 1 5.53 16.24 -11.94
CA PHE A 1 4.17 16.59 -11.44
C PHE A 1 3.46 15.46 -10.68
N VAL A 2 3.92 14.20 -10.73
CA VAL A 2 3.40 13.14 -9.83
C VAL A 2 4.53 12.28 -9.24
N LEU A 3 5.62 12.10 -10.00
CA LEU A 3 6.83 11.33 -9.69
C LEU A 3 6.50 9.92 -9.14
N PRO A 4 5.95 9.02 -9.98
CA PRO A 4 5.80 7.62 -9.62
C PRO A 4 7.17 6.93 -9.50
N SER A 5 7.25 5.79 -8.80
CA SER A 5 8.54 5.19 -8.42
C SER A 5 9.38 4.67 -9.59
N ASP A 6 8.78 4.32 -10.74
CA ASP A 6 9.56 3.87 -11.91
C ASP A 6 10.42 5.01 -12.53
N PHE A 7 10.23 6.25 -12.06
CA PHE A 7 10.98 7.44 -12.48
C PHE A 7 11.97 7.92 -11.41
N ASP A 8 12.27 7.09 -10.39
CA ASP A 8 13.32 7.38 -9.40
C ASP A 8 14.71 7.31 -10.06
N THR A 9 15.09 8.40 -10.72
CA THR A 9 16.34 8.57 -11.45
C THR A 9 17.11 9.76 -10.90
N ALA A 10 18.44 9.72 -10.95
CA ALA A 10 19.31 10.77 -10.40
C ALA A 10 19.03 12.18 -10.99
N GLY A 11 18.52 12.25 -12.22
CA GLY A 11 18.13 13.52 -12.85
C GLY A 11 16.89 14.18 -12.24
N LEU A 12 16.18 13.48 -11.35
CA LEU A 12 14.93 13.91 -10.72
C LEU A 12 15.03 14.04 -9.19
N ASP A 13 16.24 13.96 -8.61
CA ASP A 13 16.47 14.05 -7.15
C ASP A 13 15.91 15.33 -6.49
N GLY A 14 15.73 16.41 -7.27
CA GLY A 14 15.10 17.66 -6.81
C GLY A 14 13.56 17.61 -6.75
N SER A 15 12.94 16.53 -7.21
CA SER A 15 11.48 16.35 -7.22
C SER A 15 11.02 15.45 -6.07
N GLN A 16 9.77 15.62 -5.64
CA GLN A 16 9.16 14.77 -4.60
C GLN A 16 7.94 14.02 -5.16
N PRO A 17 7.65 12.80 -4.66
CA PRO A 17 6.41 12.10 -4.95
C PRO A 17 5.21 12.91 -4.49
N ALA A 18 4.22 13.08 -5.36
CA ALA A 18 3.08 13.98 -5.12
C ALA A 18 1.71 13.31 -5.20
N ALA A 19 1.61 12.06 -5.64
CA ALA A 19 0.38 11.27 -5.55
C ALA A 19 0.58 9.95 -4.82
N PHE A 20 -0.43 9.59 -4.05
CA PHE A 20 -0.48 8.39 -3.25
C PHE A 20 -1.88 7.80 -3.33
N ILE A 21 -1.96 6.48 -3.30
CA ILE A 21 -3.21 5.77 -3.02
C ILE A 21 -3.37 5.72 -1.50
N ALA A 22 -4.46 6.29 -0.99
CA ALA A 22 -4.85 6.13 0.40
C ALA A 22 -5.97 5.08 0.48
N THR A 23 -5.73 3.97 1.15
CA THR A 23 -6.73 2.91 1.33
C THR A 23 -6.86 2.52 2.81
N PRO A 24 -8.09 2.35 3.33
CA PRO A 24 -8.28 1.95 4.71
C PRO A 24 -7.85 0.49 4.91
N MET A 25 -7.27 0.23 6.08
CA MET A 25 -7.06 -1.11 6.61
C MET A 25 -8.39 -1.62 7.16
N LEU A 26 -8.99 -2.57 6.47
CA LEU A 26 -10.26 -3.18 6.88
C LEU A 26 -10.09 -4.04 8.14
N LYS A 27 -8.95 -4.71 8.25
CA LYS A 27 -8.63 -5.65 9.34
C LYS A 27 -7.14 -5.58 9.65
N VAL A 28 -6.81 -5.75 10.92
CA VAL A 28 -5.43 -5.99 11.39
C VAL A 28 -5.44 -7.34 12.10
N VAL A 29 -4.48 -8.21 11.77
CA VAL A 29 -4.50 -9.63 12.14
C VAL A 29 -3.11 -10.13 12.54
N GLU A 30 -3.09 -11.22 13.29
CA GLU A 30 -1.94 -12.11 13.42
C GLU A 30 -2.15 -13.26 12.42
N PRO A 31 -1.52 -13.21 11.24
CA PRO A 31 -1.87 -14.12 10.15
C PRO A 31 -1.39 -15.54 10.45
N MET A 32 -2.16 -16.52 10.01
CA MET A 32 -1.81 -17.94 10.05
C MET A 32 -1.93 -18.54 8.66
N LEU A 33 -0.93 -19.30 8.23
CA LEU A 33 -1.02 -20.09 7.00
C LEU A 33 -1.98 -21.27 7.20
N PRO A 34 -2.67 -21.73 6.15
CA PRO A 34 -3.44 -22.96 6.21
C PRO A 34 -2.54 -24.15 6.56
N GLY A 35 -3.06 -25.06 7.38
CA GLY A 35 -2.35 -26.26 7.82
C GLY A 35 -1.82 -26.18 9.26
N PRO A 36 -0.78 -26.96 9.61
CA PRO A 36 -0.29 -27.06 10.97
C PRO A 36 0.24 -25.72 11.52
N PRO A 37 -0.20 -25.25 12.70
CA PRO A 37 0.23 -23.97 13.27
C PRO A 37 1.75 -23.81 13.44
N VAL A 38 2.47 -24.92 13.66
CA VAL A 38 3.93 -24.95 13.81
C VAL A 38 4.66 -24.42 12.57
N VAL A 39 4.11 -24.65 11.37
CA VAL A 39 4.71 -24.19 10.11
C VAL A 39 4.70 -22.67 10.05
N THR A 40 3.56 -22.04 10.36
CA THR A 40 3.47 -20.57 10.42
C THR A 40 4.46 -20.00 11.43
N ARG A 41 4.48 -20.55 12.65
CA ARG A 41 5.36 -20.07 13.73
C ARG A 41 6.84 -20.16 13.36
N LEU A 42 7.25 -21.26 12.70
CA LEU A 42 8.61 -21.42 12.22
C LEU A 42 8.97 -20.38 11.16
N LEU A 43 8.08 -20.14 10.19
CA LEU A 43 8.31 -19.12 9.16
C LEU A 43 8.36 -17.71 9.74
N GLN A 44 7.55 -17.42 10.76
CA GLN A 44 7.60 -16.15 11.50
C GLN A 44 8.93 -15.99 12.25
N ALA A 45 9.38 -17.02 12.97
CA ALA A 45 10.67 -17.01 13.67
C ALA A 45 11.86 -16.83 12.71
N LEU A 46 11.75 -17.33 11.47
CA LEU A 46 12.76 -17.17 10.42
C LEU A 46 12.62 -15.85 9.62
N GLY A 47 11.66 -14.98 9.95
CA GLY A 47 11.40 -13.74 9.23
C GLY A 47 10.85 -13.92 7.81
N ARG A 48 10.39 -15.13 7.46
CA ARG A 48 9.83 -15.47 6.14
C ARG A 48 8.31 -15.33 6.06
N PHE A 49 7.66 -15.07 7.19
CA PHE A 49 6.24 -14.74 7.26
C PHE A 49 6.02 -13.67 8.35
N PRO A 50 5.16 -12.67 8.13
CA PRO A 50 5.01 -11.60 9.09
C PRO A 50 4.21 -12.07 10.32
N ALA A 51 4.55 -11.54 11.50
CA ALA A 51 3.83 -11.80 12.74
C ALA A 51 2.53 -10.97 12.84
N LYS A 52 2.47 -9.82 12.15
CA LYS A 52 1.30 -8.96 12.04
C LYS A 52 1.01 -8.66 10.57
N GLY A 53 -0.24 -8.47 10.23
CA GLY A 53 -0.64 -8.03 8.90
C GLY A 53 -1.94 -7.27 8.90
N CYS A 54 -2.30 -6.72 7.75
CA CYS A 54 -3.59 -6.09 7.54
C CYS A 54 -4.18 -6.47 6.18
N TYR A 55 -5.49 -6.28 6.04
CA TYR A 55 -6.20 -6.38 4.77
C TYR A 55 -6.65 -4.99 4.33
N LEU A 56 -6.23 -4.57 3.14
CA LEU A 56 -6.61 -3.29 2.56
C LEU A 56 -7.98 -3.40 1.87
N TYR A 57 -8.66 -2.27 1.70
CA TYR A 57 -9.80 -2.18 0.76
C TYR A 57 -9.27 -1.98 -0.66
N GLY A 58 -9.43 -2.99 -1.51
CA GLY A 58 -8.80 -3.05 -2.83
C GLY A 58 -7.39 -3.64 -2.78
N GLY A 59 -6.62 -3.41 -3.84
CA GLY A 59 -5.27 -3.94 -3.98
C GLY A 59 -4.86 -4.22 -5.42
N LYS A 60 -3.73 -4.91 -5.59
CA LYS A 60 -3.16 -5.26 -6.91
C LYS A 60 -3.02 -4.05 -7.85
N TRP A 61 -2.79 -2.86 -7.29
CA TRP A 61 -2.41 -1.68 -8.07
C TRP A 61 -0.94 -1.75 -8.45
N MET A 62 -0.57 -1.06 -9.52
CA MET A 62 0.84 -0.77 -9.84
C MET A 62 1.36 0.28 -8.86
N ALA A 63 1.59 -0.13 -7.60
CA ALA A 63 1.98 0.76 -6.52
C ALA A 63 2.74 0.02 -5.42
N GLU A 64 3.68 0.72 -4.79
CA GLU A 64 4.50 0.22 -3.68
C GLU A 64 4.01 0.78 -2.34
N PRO A 65 3.98 -0.01 -1.26
CA PRO A 65 3.61 0.49 0.07
C PRO A 65 4.65 1.47 0.62
N VAL A 66 4.20 2.62 1.12
CA VAL A 66 5.07 3.63 1.74
C VAL A 66 4.71 3.91 3.20
N PHE A 67 3.45 3.70 3.60
CA PHE A 67 3.02 3.84 4.98
C PHE A 67 1.98 2.76 5.36
N PRO A 68 2.08 2.13 6.55
CA PRO A 68 3.15 2.27 7.53
C PRO A 68 4.52 1.85 7.00
N LYS A 69 5.59 2.47 7.52
CA LYS A 69 6.96 2.16 7.09
C LYS A 69 7.25 0.67 7.32
N GLY A 70 7.76 -0.01 6.30
CA GLY A 70 8.08 -1.45 6.36
C GLY A 70 6.89 -2.38 6.10
N MET A 71 5.71 -1.84 5.78
CA MET A 71 4.61 -2.63 5.23
C MET A 71 5.01 -3.21 3.86
N MET A 72 4.64 -4.46 3.58
CA MET A 72 5.02 -5.15 2.34
C MET A 72 3.96 -6.14 1.87
N THR A 73 3.92 -6.42 0.57
CA THR A 73 3.13 -7.54 0.04
C THR A 73 3.71 -8.88 0.53
N ASN A 74 2.89 -9.93 0.49
CA ASN A 74 3.32 -11.26 0.93
C ASN A 74 3.27 -12.25 -0.24
N GLY A 75 4.44 -12.74 -0.66
CA GLY A 75 4.55 -13.68 -1.79
C GLY A 75 3.85 -15.03 -1.57
N LEU A 76 3.65 -15.46 -0.32
CA LEU A 76 2.94 -16.71 -0.01
C LEU A 76 1.42 -16.57 -0.11
N LEU A 77 0.89 -15.38 0.18
CA LEU A 77 -0.56 -15.09 0.11
C LEU A 77 -0.98 -14.44 -1.22
N GLY A 78 -0.01 -13.99 -2.02
CA GLY A 78 -0.22 -13.47 -3.36
C GLY A 78 -0.86 -12.07 -3.39
N LEU A 79 -1.33 -11.69 -4.58
CA LEU A 79 -1.96 -10.40 -4.85
C LEU A 79 -3.48 -10.54 -5.03
N SER A 80 -4.23 -9.54 -4.56
CA SER A 80 -5.69 -9.51 -4.61
C SER A 80 -6.18 -8.12 -4.98
N SER A 81 -7.11 -8.03 -5.94
CA SER A 81 -7.73 -6.76 -6.34
C SER A 81 -8.85 -6.32 -5.41
N ASN A 82 -9.41 -7.23 -4.61
CA ASN A 82 -10.53 -6.94 -3.71
C ASN A 82 -10.06 -6.61 -2.30
N GLN A 83 -9.20 -7.45 -1.73
CA GLN A 83 -8.63 -7.25 -0.38
C GLN A 83 -7.19 -7.77 -0.37
N GLN A 84 -6.23 -6.86 -0.52
CA GLN A 84 -4.81 -7.19 -0.47
C GLN A 84 -4.36 -7.41 0.98
N PHE A 85 -3.79 -8.58 1.24
CA PHE A 85 -3.04 -8.79 2.47
C PHE A 85 -1.69 -8.07 2.38
N MET A 86 -1.34 -7.35 3.44
CA MET A 86 -0.02 -6.74 3.64
C MET A 86 0.59 -7.24 4.94
N GLY A 87 1.85 -7.63 4.90
CA GLY A 87 2.66 -7.84 6.10
C GLY A 87 2.99 -6.50 6.73
N LEU A 88 2.92 -6.44 8.06
CA LEU A 88 3.28 -5.27 8.86
C LEU A 88 4.53 -5.56 9.69
N PRO A 89 5.32 -4.51 10.03
CA PRO A 89 6.33 -4.61 11.09
C PRO A 89 5.73 -5.14 12.40
N ALA A 90 6.51 -5.89 13.17
CA ALA A 90 6.04 -6.49 14.42
C ALA A 90 5.64 -5.44 15.48
N ASP A 91 6.28 -4.27 15.45
CA ASP A 91 6.03 -3.11 16.31
C ASP A 91 4.96 -2.17 15.76
N ALA A 92 4.37 -2.47 14.59
CA ALA A 92 3.29 -1.65 14.03
C ALA A 92 2.10 -1.57 15.01
N THR A 93 1.62 -0.35 15.22
CA THR A 93 0.46 -0.02 16.07
C THR A 93 -0.81 0.22 15.27
N ALA A 94 -0.87 -0.30 14.03
CA ALA A 94 -1.99 -0.12 13.12
C ALA A 94 -3.29 -0.73 13.65
N ARG A 95 -4.42 -0.09 13.34
CA ARG A 95 -5.76 -0.48 13.77
C ARG A 95 -6.69 -0.54 12.57
N PRO A 96 -7.79 -1.33 12.64
CA PRO A 96 -8.85 -1.23 11.65
C PRO A 96 -9.35 0.21 11.51
N GLY A 97 -9.49 0.69 10.29
CA GLY A 97 -9.85 2.08 9.97
C GLY A 97 -8.66 3.02 9.77
N ASP A 98 -7.45 2.65 10.20
CA ASP A 98 -6.23 3.40 9.84
C ASP A 98 -5.97 3.30 8.33
N TYR A 99 -5.16 4.21 7.80
CA TYR A 99 -4.84 4.25 6.36
C TYR A 99 -3.47 3.66 6.05
N ALA A 100 -3.45 2.86 4.99
CA ALA A 100 -2.26 2.53 4.23
C ALA A 100 -2.08 3.56 3.11
N PHE A 101 -0.83 3.97 2.88
CA PHE A 101 -0.46 4.77 1.72
C PHE A 101 0.46 3.99 0.80
N LEU A 102 0.17 4.03 -0.50
CA LEU A 102 0.97 3.42 -1.54
C LEU A 102 1.38 4.49 -2.55
N ARG A 103 2.62 4.41 -3.03
CA ARG A 103 3.13 5.26 -4.11
C ARG A 103 2.95 4.51 -5.44
N PRO A 104 2.25 5.10 -6.43
CA PRO A 104 2.14 4.52 -7.76
C PRO A 104 3.52 4.27 -8.40
N THR A 105 3.67 3.16 -9.10
CA THR A 105 4.85 2.89 -9.94
C THR A 105 4.70 3.47 -11.35
N GLN A 106 3.45 3.56 -11.84
CA GLN A 106 3.08 4.19 -13.11
C GLN A 106 1.89 5.14 -12.90
N SER A 107 1.89 6.32 -13.56
CA SER A 107 0.84 7.33 -13.35
C SER A 107 -0.47 6.95 -14.05
N GLU A 108 -0.41 6.68 -15.35
CA GLU A 108 -1.56 6.43 -16.23
C GLU A 108 -2.28 5.16 -15.81
N ALA A 109 -1.53 4.07 -15.64
CA ALA A 109 -2.06 2.76 -15.27
C ALA A 109 -2.79 2.76 -13.92
N VAL A 110 -2.46 3.71 -13.02
CA VAL A 110 -3.09 3.83 -11.71
C VAL A 110 -4.16 4.90 -11.72
N LEU A 111 -3.84 6.15 -12.06
CA LEU A 111 -4.75 7.30 -11.88
C LEU A 111 -6.03 7.16 -12.70
N GLN A 112 -6.00 6.52 -13.87
CA GLN A 112 -7.21 6.27 -14.68
C GLN A 112 -8.20 5.30 -14.01
N GLN A 113 -7.75 4.52 -13.02
CA GLN A 113 -8.62 3.61 -12.26
C GLN A 113 -9.38 4.30 -11.12
N PHE A 114 -9.04 5.56 -10.81
CA PHE A 114 -9.63 6.33 -9.72
C PHE A 114 -10.51 7.47 -10.24
N GLY A 115 -11.42 7.94 -9.39
CA GLY A 115 -12.15 9.19 -9.61
C GLY A 115 -11.28 10.42 -9.35
N SER A 116 -11.89 11.52 -8.93
CA SER A 116 -11.16 12.77 -8.62
C SER A 116 -10.00 12.59 -7.64
N ILE A 117 -8.88 13.24 -7.90
CA ILE A 117 -7.73 13.35 -6.99
C ILE A 117 -8.05 14.38 -5.90
N ALA A 118 -7.96 13.98 -4.64
CA ALA A 118 -8.05 14.91 -3.52
C ALA A 118 -6.72 15.64 -3.31
N VAL A 119 -6.73 16.97 -3.37
CA VAL A 119 -5.54 17.79 -3.16
C VAL A 119 -5.39 18.07 -1.66
N PHE A 120 -4.31 17.58 -1.06
CA PHE A 120 -4.01 17.73 0.36
C PHE A 120 -2.96 18.81 0.59
N SER A 121 -3.28 19.84 1.36
CA SER A 121 -2.37 20.92 1.72
C SER A 121 -2.71 21.51 3.08
N GLY A 122 -1.69 21.81 3.89
CA GLY A 122 -1.88 22.41 5.21
C GLY A 122 -2.74 21.57 6.16
N GLY A 123 -2.63 20.23 6.08
CA GLY A 123 -3.35 19.31 6.95
C GLY A 123 -4.81 19.03 6.58
N ARG A 124 -5.28 19.51 5.42
CA ARG A 124 -6.66 19.32 4.97
C ARG A 124 -6.76 19.10 3.45
N ILE A 125 -7.88 18.55 3.01
CA ILE A 125 -8.22 18.52 1.58
C ILE A 125 -8.69 19.92 1.19
N VAL A 126 -8.02 20.54 0.22
CA VAL A 126 -8.28 21.92 -0.22
C VAL A 126 -8.96 22.01 -1.58
N ASP A 127 -8.87 20.95 -2.39
CA ASP A 127 -9.43 20.91 -3.74
C ASP A 127 -9.65 19.46 -4.21
N ARG A 128 -10.34 19.28 -5.34
CA ARG A 128 -10.52 18.01 -6.04
C ARG A 128 -10.27 18.21 -7.53
N TRP A 129 -9.22 17.58 -8.04
CA TRP A 129 -8.91 17.61 -9.47
C TRP A 129 -9.50 16.40 -10.18
N PRO A 130 -9.91 16.52 -11.46
CA PRO A 130 -10.19 15.34 -12.26
C PRO A 130 -8.94 14.44 -12.29
N ALA A 131 -9.14 13.12 -12.19
CA ALA A 131 -8.09 12.18 -12.56
C ALA A 131 -7.83 12.24 -14.08
N LEU A 132 -6.73 11.62 -14.52
CA LEU A 132 -6.42 11.50 -15.94
C LEU A 132 -7.64 10.93 -16.68
N PRO A 133 -8.11 11.57 -17.76
CA PRO A 133 -9.26 11.07 -18.50
C PRO A 133 -8.98 9.66 -19.01
N MET A 134 -10.01 8.81 -18.97
CA MET A 134 -10.00 7.56 -19.72
C MET A 134 -10.16 7.92 -21.20
N ALA A 135 -9.23 7.45 -22.04
CA ALA A 135 -9.33 7.55 -23.49
C ALA A 135 -10.38 6.57 -24.03
#